data_AF-A0A699YM88-F1
#
_entry.id   AF-A0A699YM88-F1
#
_cell.length_a   1.000
_cell.length_b   1.000
_cell.length_c   1.000
_cell.angle_alpha   90.00
_cell.angle_beta   90.00
_cell.angle_gamma   90.00
#
_symmetry.space_group_name_H-M   'P 1'
#
loop_
_entity.id
_entity.type
_entity.pdbx_description
1 polymer ?
#
loop_
_entity_poly.entity_id
_entity_poly.type
_entity_poly.pdbx_seq_one_letter_code
_entity_poly.pdbx_strand_id
1 'polypeptide(L)'
;MANTFLPKAIHPKHTTQPINDMASAMVEAEMVMGGCLSELLQQTGLRPSDIDILVTCSSIFCPTPSLASMLVNKFKLRTDIQSYHLGGMGCGTGVVGMNLMRDLLKARPNSVAVFVPAEIT
;
A
#
# COMPACT_ATOMS: atom_id res chain seq x y z
N MET A 1 19.34 8.89 -6.07
CA MET A 1 19.85 8.73 -4.69
C MET A 1 18.83 7.92 -3.91
N ALA A 2 19.20 6.76 -3.38
CA ALA A 2 18.31 5.96 -2.55
C ALA A 2 18.25 6.59 -1.15
N ASN A 3 17.23 7.42 -0.88
CA ASN A 3 16.97 7.91 0.46
C ASN A 3 16.29 6.79 1.25
N THR A 4 17.06 6.06 2.05
CA THR A 4 16.49 5.16 3.05
C THR A 4 15.79 5.99 4.12
N PHE A 5 14.47 5.96 4.13
CA PHE A 5 13.66 6.66 5.12
C PHE A 5 13.37 5.72 6.29
N LEU A 6 13.67 6.17 7.52
CA LEU A 6 13.34 5.45 8.75
C LEU A 6 12.09 6.10 9.38
N PRO A 7 11.04 5.32 9.69
CA PRO A 7 9.86 5.78 10.40
C PRO A 7 10.23 6.42 11.74
N LYS A 8 9.49 7.47 12.15
CA LYS A 8 9.71 8.15 13.44
C LYS A 8 9.68 7.19 14.63
N ALA A 9 8.89 6.12 14.52
CA ALA A 9 8.76 5.06 15.52
C ALA A 9 10.05 4.28 15.81
N ILE A 10 11.01 4.27 14.89
CA ILE A 10 12.30 3.57 15.03
C ILE A 10 13.51 4.46 14.73
N HIS A 11 13.31 5.69 14.27
CA HIS A 11 14.38 6.61 13.92
C HIS A 11 15.09 7.13 15.19
N PRO A 12 16.41 6.94 15.38
CA PRO A 12 17.12 7.30 16.62
C PRO A 12 17.06 8.78 17.02
N LYS A 13 16.94 9.69 16.03
CA LYS A 13 16.69 11.13 16.27
C LYS A 13 15.32 11.45 16.91
N HIS A 14 14.33 10.56 16.77
CA HIS A 14 12.95 10.82 17.18
C HIS A 14 12.52 9.98 18.38
N THR A 15 13.15 8.83 18.62
CA THR A 15 12.87 8.00 19.78
C THR A 15 14.13 7.32 20.33
N THR A 16 14.15 7.10 21.64
CA THR A 16 15.19 6.33 22.34
C THR A 16 14.86 4.84 22.43
N GLN A 17 13.61 4.45 22.23
CA GLN A 17 13.15 3.05 22.17
C GLN A 17 12.13 2.86 21.03
N PRO A 18 12.11 1.70 20.35
CA PRO A 18 11.11 1.42 19.31
C PRO A 18 9.67 1.54 19.84
N ILE A 19 8.82 2.23 19.09
CA ILE A 19 7.39 2.33 19.36
C ILE A 19 6.66 1.30 18.48
N ASN A 20 6.06 0.29 19.10
CA ASN A 20 5.48 -0.87 18.40
C ASN A 20 3.95 -0.93 18.56
N ASP A 21 3.27 0.22 18.48
CA ASP A 21 1.81 0.28 18.58
C ASP A 21 1.13 0.41 17.21
N MET A 22 -0.14 0.01 17.16
CA MET A 22 -0.93 0.03 15.93
C MET A 22 -1.12 1.43 15.34
N ALA A 23 -1.17 2.48 16.18
CA ALA A 23 -1.41 3.84 15.71
C ALA A 23 -0.19 4.37 14.96
N SER A 24 1.01 4.13 15.49
CA SER A 24 2.29 4.48 14.89
C SER A 24 2.51 3.74 13.58
N ALA A 25 2.20 2.43 13.55
CA ALA A 25 2.24 1.61 12.34
C ALA A 25 1.26 2.11 11.26
N MET A 26 0.03 2.53 11.64
CA MET A 26 -0.92 3.14 10.70
C MET A 26 -0.39 4.46 10.12
N VAL A 27 0.24 5.32 10.93
CA VAL A 27 0.85 6.57 10.47
C VAL A 27 1.99 6.29 9.48
N GLU A 28 2.82 5.29 9.77
CA GLU A 28 3.87 4.85 8.86
C GLU A 28 3.29 4.32 7.54
N ALA A 29 2.30 3.43 7.60
CA ALA A 29 1.67 2.87 6.42
C ALA A 29 1.05 3.97 5.54
N GLU A 30 0.37 4.94 6.16
CA GLU A 30 -0.25 6.06 5.46
C GLU A 30 0.79 6.97 4.78
N MET A 31 1.96 7.13 5.41
CA MET A 31 3.07 7.90 4.88
C MET A 31 3.74 7.18 3.70
N VAL A 32 4.13 5.92 3.88
CA VAL A 32 4.90 5.16 2.89
C VAL A 32 4.03 4.82 1.68
N MET A 33 2.89 4.17 1.91
CA MET A 33 2.01 3.74 0.83
C MET A 33 1.30 4.91 0.18
N GLY A 34 0.87 5.89 0.98
CA GLY A 34 0.25 7.10 0.47
C GLY A 34 1.22 7.99 -0.30
N GLY A 35 2.45 8.16 0.19
CA GLY A 35 3.49 8.90 -0.52
C GLY A 35 3.80 8.27 -1.89
N CYS A 36 4.01 6.95 -1.91
CA CYS A 36 4.27 6.20 -3.13
C CYS A 36 3.11 6.30 -4.13
N LEU A 37 1.86 6.13 -3.69
CA LEU A 37 0.70 6.24 -4.57
C LEU A 37 0.51 7.67 -5.10
N SER A 38 0.75 8.69 -4.28
CA SER A 38 0.69 10.08 -4.70
C SER A 38 1.74 10.40 -5.76
N GLU A 39 2.97 9.94 -5.57
CA GLU A 39 4.06 10.13 -6.54
C GLU A 39 3.76 9.39 -7.85
N LEU A 40 3.25 8.15 -7.77
CA LEU A 40 2.83 7.39 -8.94
C LEU A 40 1.76 8.13 -9.75
N LEU A 41 0.71 8.64 -9.10
CA LEU A 41 -0.35 9.39 -9.76
C LEU A 41 0.21 10.66 -10.42
N GLN A 42 1.12 11.37 -9.75
CA GLN A 42 1.76 12.56 -10.30
C GLN A 42 2.62 12.24 -11.53
N GLN A 43 3.44 11.18 -11.49
CA GLN A 43 4.34 10.81 -12.57
C GLN A 43 3.59 10.24 -13.79
N THR A 44 2.49 9.52 -13.58
CA THR A 44 1.71 8.89 -14.65
C THR A 44 0.63 9.80 -15.22
N GLY A 45 0.25 10.87 -14.49
CA GLY A 45 -0.88 11.72 -14.85
C GLY A 45 -2.25 11.06 -14.64
N LEU A 46 -2.29 9.86 -14.05
CA LEU A 46 -3.54 9.18 -13.71
C LEU A 46 -4.27 9.93 -12.60
N ARG A 47 -5.60 9.95 -12.69
CA ARG A 47 -6.45 10.41 -11.60
C ARG A 47 -6.76 9.24 -10.67
N PRO A 48 -7.03 9.49 -9.39
CA PRO A 48 -7.52 8.45 -8.47
C PRO A 48 -8.74 7.68 -9.03
N SER A 49 -9.59 8.34 -9.81
CA SER A 49 -10.76 7.74 -10.46
C SER A 49 -10.42 6.76 -11.58
N ASP A 50 -9.22 6.83 -12.14
CA ASP A 50 -8.82 5.99 -13.28
C ASP A 50 -8.34 4.61 -12.82
N ILE A 51 -8.09 4.41 -11.52
CA ILE A 51 -7.68 3.12 -10.95
C ILE A 51 -8.91 2.22 -10.77
N ASP A 52 -8.90 1.03 -11.38
CA ASP A 52 -9.96 0.00 -11.29
C ASP A 52 -9.67 -1.04 -10.21
N ILE A 53 -8.38 -1.36 -10.01
CA ILE A 53 -7.93 -2.43 -9.14
C ILE A 53 -6.79 -1.92 -8.25
N LEU A 54 -6.92 -2.11 -6.94
CA LEU A 54 -5.87 -1.82 -5.97
C LEU A 54 -5.52 -3.11 -5.23
N VAL A 55 -4.27 -3.55 -5.31
CA VAL A 55 -3.75 -4.63 -4.46
C VAL A 55 -2.70 -4.04 -3.53
N THR A 56 -2.83 -4.34 -2.24
CA THR A 56 -1.84 -4.00 -1.22
C THR A 56 -1.32 -5.27 -0.58
N CYS A 57 -0.13 -5.20 0.00
CA CYS A 57 0.52 -6.32 0.67
C CYS A 57 1.23 -5.82 1.91
N SER A 58 1.09 -6.53 3.03
CA SER A 58 1.98 -6.42 4.19
C SER A 58 2.07 -7.75 4.91
N SER A 59 3.26 -8.17 5.33
CA SER A 59 3.46 -9.52 5.87
C SER A 59 2.87 -9.68 7.28
N ILE A 60 3.13 -8.71 8.15
CA ILE A 60 2.88 -8.81 9.61
C ILE A 60 1.73 -7.88 10.02
N PHE A 61 1.49 -6.81 9.26
CA PHE A 61 0.54 -5.78 9.63
C PHE A 61 -0.76 -5.86 8.80
N CYS A 62 -1.77 -6.53 9.36
CA CYS A 62 -3.08 -6.72 8.74
C CYS A 62 -4.19 -6.03 9.57
N PRO A 63 -4.22 -4.68 9.63
CA PRO A 63 -5.16 -3.95 10.47
C PRO A 63 -6.61 -4.07 9.98
N THR A 64 -7.55 -3.76 10.87
CA THR A 64 -8.96 -3.51 10.52
C THR A 64 -9.30 -2.07 10.89
N PRO A 65 -9.70 -1.20 9.93
CA PRO A 65 -9.84 -1.45 8.50
C PRO A 65 -8.50 -1.71 7.79
N SER A 66 -8.53 -2.39 6.63
CA SER A 66 -7.33 -2.83 5.91
C SER A 66 -6.53 -1.68 5.29
N LEU A 67 -5.24 -1.91 4.97
CA LEU A 67 -4.39 -0.92 4.28
C LEU A 67 -4.96 -0.52 2.91
N ALA A 68 -5.60 -1.45 2.20
CA ALA A 68 -6.31 -1.14 0.96
C ALA A 68 -7.46 -0.16 1.22
N SER A 69 -8.28 -0.39 2.25
CA SER A 69 -9.37 0.49 2.64
C SER A 69 -8.88 1.87 3.07
N MET A 70 -7.73 1.93 3.75
CA MET A 70 -7.09 3.19 4.13
C MET A 70 -6.75 4.03 2.89
N LEU A 71 -6.11 3.43 1.88
CA LEU A 71 -5.77 4.13 0.63
C LEU A 71 -7.01 4.52 -0.18
N VAL A 72 -8.01 3.64 -0.29
CA VAL A 72 -9.29 3.94 -0.97
C VAL A 72 -9.93 5.20 -0.37
N ASN A 73 -10.02 5.28 0.96
CA ASN A 73 -10.62 6.42 1.64
C ASN A 73 -9.77 7.69 1.54
N LYS A 74 -8.44 7.57 1.65
CA LYS A 74 -7.50 8.70 1.59
C LYS A 74 -7.49 9.37 0.21
N PHE A 75 -7.42 8.57 -0.86
CA PHE A 75 -7.34 9.07 -2.24
C PHE A 75 -8.69 9.26 -2.91
N LYS A 76 -9.80 8.94 -2.21
CA LYS A 76 -11.16 8.98 -2.75
C LYS A 76 -11.24 8.21 -4.07
N LEU A 77 -10.67 6.99 -4.05
CA LEU A 77 -10.82 6.05 -5.16
C LEU A 77 -12.31 5.75 -5.37
N ARG A 78 -12.66 5.26 -6.55
CA ARG A 78 -14.07 4.99 -6.87
C ARG A 78 -14.67 3.98 -5.90
N THR A 79 -15.97 4.11 -5.66
CA THR A 79 -16.73 3.24 -4.76
C THR A 79 -16.85 1.80 -5.27
N ASP A 80 -16.70 1.59 -6.57
CA ASP A 80 -16.74 0.28 -7.24
C ASP A 80 -15.35 -0.33 -7.49
N ILE A 81 -14.30 0.26 -6.91
CA ILE A 81 -12.93 -0.26 -7.03
C ILE A 81 -12.82 -1.68 -6.49
N GLN A 82 -12.06 -2.53 -7.18
CA GLN A 82 -11.68 -3.82 -6.64
C GLN A 82 -10.42 -3.68 -5.77
N SER A 83 -10.60 -3.71 -4.45
CA SER A 83 -9.50 -3.56 -3.49
C SER A 83 -9.17 -4.88 -2.78
N TYR A 84 -7.89 -5.27 -2.81
CA TYR A 84 -7.38 -6.48 -2.17
C TYR A 84 -6.24 -6.15 -1.21
N HIS A 85 -6.18 -6.84 -0.07
CA HIS A 85 -5.06 -6.78 0.86
C HIS A 85 -4.54 -8.20 1.09
N LEU A 86 -3.27 -8.43 0.76
CA LEU A 86 -2.59 -9.71 0.91
C LEU A 86 -1.75 -9.68 2.20
N GLY A 87 -2.08 -10.59 3.12
CA GLY A 87 -1.37 -10.75 4.39
C GLY A 87 -0.80 -12.16 4.57
N GLY A 88 0.18 -12.31 5.46
CA GLY A 88 0.61 -13.62 5.97
C GLY A 88 1.46 -14.51 5.04
N MET A 89 1.86 -14.03 3.86
CA MET A 89 2.70 -14.79 2.91
C MET A 89 4.19 -14.43 2.99
N GLY A 90 4.58 -13.48 3.84
CA GLY A 90 5.97 -13.06 4.03
C GLY A 90 6.61 -12.51 2.75
N CYS A 91 7.91 -12.75 2.59
CA CYS A 91 8.68 -12.30 1.43
C CYS A 91 8.16 -12.82 0.07
N GLY A 92 7.34 -13.88 0.05
CA GLY A 92 6.74 -14.41 -1.18
C GLY A 92 5.58 -13.57 -1.73
N THR A 93 5.04 -12.65 -0.94
CA THR A 93 3.81 -11.90 -1.27
C THR A 93 3.96 -11.07 -2.55
N GLY A 94 5.16 -10.60 -2.90
CA GLY A 94 5.40 -9.83 -4.13
C GLY A 94 5.04 -10.62 -5.39
N VAL A 95 5.52 -11.86 -5.51
CA VAL A 95 5.25 -12.71 -6.70
C VAL A 95 3.78 -13.14 -6.73
N VAL A 96 3.20 -13.45 -5.57
CA VAL A 96 1.79 -13.82 -5.48
C VAL A 96 0.89 -12.64 -5.86
N GLY A 97 1.19 -11.44 -5.37
CA GLY A 97 0.49 -10.21 -5.74
C GLY A 97 0.58 -9.91 -7.24
N MET A 98 1.75 -10.12 -7.85
CA MET A 98 1.91 -9.97 -9.30
C MET A 98 1.13 -10.99 -10.11
N ASN A 99 1.07 -12.26 -9.68
CA ASN A 99 0.23 -13.27 -10.32
C ASN A 99 -1.25 -12.91 -10.22
N LEU A 100 -1.70 -12.44 -9.05
CA LEU A 100 -3.07 -11.94 -8.87
C LEU A 100 -3.36 -10.77 -9.82
N MET A 101 -2.46 -9.79 -9.90
CA MET A 101 -2.62 -8.66 -10.84
C MET A 101 -2.76 -9.11 -12.28
N ARG A 102 -1.92 -10.05 -12.73
CA ARG A 102 -1.99 -10.60 -14.07
C ARG A 102 -3.36 -11.25 -14.32
N ASP A 103 -3.84 -12.05 -13.38
CA ASP A 103 -5.08 -12.80 -13.56
C ASP A 103 -6.30 -11.86 -13.52
N LEU A 104 -6.28 -10.80 -12.70
CA LEU A 104 -7.32 -9.75 -12.69
C LEU A 104 -7.32 -8.93 -13.98
N LEU A 105 -6.16 -8.52 -14.49
CA LEU A 105 -6.05 -7.80 -15.76
C LEU A 105 -6.48 -8.64 -16.97
N LYS A 106 -6.25 -9.96 -16.94
CA LYS A 106 -6.78 -10.88 -17.96
C LYS A 106 -8.30 -10.98 -17.91
N ALA A 107 -8.87 -11.02 -16.70
CA ALA A 107 -10.32 -11.10 -16.51
C ALA A 107 -11.03 -9.77 -16.83
N ARG A 108 -10.35 -8.63 -16.69
CA ARG A 108 -10.89 -7.28 -16.94
C ARG A 108 -9.97 -6.49 -17.90
N PRO A 109 -10.09 -6.71 -19.22
CA PRO A 109 -9.34 -5.95 -20.21
C PRO A 109 -9.56 -4.44 -20.06
N ASN A 110 -8.54 -3.64 -20.40
CA ASN A 110 -8.56 -2.16 -20.31
C ASN A 110 -8.72 -1.59 -18.90
N SER A 111 -8.50 -2.38 -17.84
CA SER A 111 -8.48 -1.90 -16.47
C SER A 111 -7.08 -1.39 -16.07
N VAL A 112 -7.04 -0.38 -15.20
CA VAL A 112 -5.82 0.10 -14.55
C VAL A 112 -5.69 -0.55 -13.18
N ALA A 113 -4.60 -1.30 -12.98
CA ALA A 113 -4.32 -1.97 -11.73
C ALA A 113 -3.05 -1.40 -11.06
N VAL A 114 -3.13 -1.15 -9.75
CA VAL A 114 -2.02 -0.60 -8.97
C VAL A 114 -1.67 -1.55 -7.82
N PHE A 115 -0.41 -1.98 -7.78
CA PHE A 115 0.12 -2.82 -6.71
C PHE A 115 1.01 -2.00 -5.78
N VAL A 116 0.66 -1.94 -4.49
CA VAL A 116 1.42 -1.22 -3.46
C VAL A 116 1.87 -2.21 -2.37
N PRO A 117 3.02 -2.88 -2.54
CA PRO A 117 3.61 -3.68 -1.48
C PRO A 117 4.32 -2.78 -0.46
N ALA A 118 4.12 -3.03 0.83
CA ALA A 118 4.85 -2.35 1.90
C ALA A 118 5.01 -3.26 3.12
N GLU A 119 6.17 -3.18 3.77
CA GLU A 119 6.36 -3.77 5.09
C GLU A 119 6.24 -2.66 6.12
N ILE A 120 5.39 -2.90 7.13
CA ILE A 120 5.07 -1.95 8.19
C ILE A 120 5.49 -2.58 9.50
N THR A 121 6.20 -1.81 10.33
CA THR A 121 6.78 -2.28 11.60
C THR A 121 6.00 -1.77 12.80
#